data_AF-A0A1L8TPU1-F1
#
_entry.id   AF-A0A1L8TPU1-F1
#
_cell.length_a   1.000
_cell.length_b   1.000
_cell.length_c   1.000
_cell.angle_alpha   90.00
_cell.angle_beta   90.00
_cell.angle_gamma   90.00
#
_symmetry.space_group_name_H-M   'P 1'
#
loop_
_entity.id
_entity.type
_entity.pdbx_description
1 polymer ?
#
loop_
_entity_poly.entity_id
_entity_poly.type
_entity_poly.pdbx_seq_one_letter_code
_entity_poly.pdbx_strand_id
1 'polypeptide(L)'
;MKDESNQVMLEQEEFLIKKYLPLFSYYESSTIYEPQIELVIDSDLPFLVREGLKKRLQGQFEERFNLKMTESVPENQDNYLVITNMPSLNEEAKNVCVIESPLRHGDFQLIEKKLAEKLEQLYREK
;
A
#
# COMPACT_ATOMS: atom_id res chain seq x y z
N MET A 1 -22.03 -22.23 37.65
CA MET A 1 -23.22 -22.41 36.80
C MET A 1 -23.62 -21.16 35.98
N LYS A 2 -22.95 -19.98 36.11
CA LYS A 2 -23.25 -18.80 35.26
C LYS A 2 -22.35 -18.64 34.03
N ASP A 3 -21.20 -19.31 33.98
CA ASP A 3 -20.22 -19.13 32.90
C ASP A 3 -20.53 -19.98 31.65
N GLU A 4 -21.02 -21.20 31.81
CA GLU A 4 -21.33 -22.09 30.68
C GLU A 4 -22.46 -21.54 29.79
N SER A 5 -23.46 -20.87 30.38
CA SER A 5 -24.55 -20.26 29.61
C SER A 5 -24.07 -19.10 28.73
N ASN A 6 -23.05 -18.36 29.17
CA ASN A 6 -22.50 -17.25 28.42
C ASN A 6 -21.64 -17.71 27.24
N GLN A 7 -20.90 -18.82 27.40
CA GLN A 7 -20.14 -19.43 26.31
C GLN A 7 -21.06 -19.94 25.21
N VAL A 8 -22.12 -20.68 25.57
CA VAL A 8 -23.09 -21.21 24.58
C VAL A 8 -23.80 -20.09 23.83
N MET A 9 -24.07 -18.95 24.47
CA MET A 9 -24.70 -17.80 23.81
C MET A 9 -23.75 -17.07 22.84
N LEU A 10 -22.45 -17.04 23.14
CA LEU A 10 -21.42 -16.46 22.27
C LEU A 10 -21.06 -17.37 21.08
N GLU A 11 -21.47 -18.63 21.09
CA GLU A 11 -21.30 -19.57 19.97
C GLU A 11 -22.47 -19.55 18.97
N GLN A 12 -23.59 -18.90 19.33
CA GLN A 12 -24.75 -18.77 18.46
C GLN A 12 -24.56 -17.65 17.44
N GLU A 13 -24.30 -18.02 16.18
CA GLU A 13 -24.13 -17.07 15.06
C GLU A 13 -25.25 -16.03 14.97
N GLU A 14 -26.52 -16.42 15.14
CA GLU A 14 -27.65 -15.49 15.08
C GLU A 14 -27.57 -14.39 16.14
N PHE A 15 -27.10 -14.72 17.35
CA PHE A 15 -26.94 -13.76 18.43
C PHE A 15 -25.78 -12.81 18.14
N LEU A 16 -24.65 -13.34 17.66
CA LEU A 16 -23.50 -12.54 17.25
C LEU A 16 -23.88 -11.57 16.12
N ILE A 17 -24.56 -12.06 15.08
CA ILE A 17 -25.01 -11.23 13.97
C ILE A 17 -25.92 -10.12 14.50
N LYS A 18 -26.97 -10.43 15.27
CA LYS A 18 -27.86 -9.37 15.80
C LYS A 18 -27.15 -8.34 16.69
N LYS A 19 -26.11 -8.76 17.43
CA LYS A 19 -25.37 -7.89 18.34
C LYS A 19 -24.32 -7.03 17.64
N TYR A 20 -23.64 -7.57 16.63
CA TYR A 20 -22.51 -6.92 15.97
C TYR A 20 -22.86 -6.33 14.60
N LEU A 21 -23.92 -6.77 13.92
CA LEU A 21 -24.38 -6.20 12.65
C LEU A 21 -24.64 -4.68 12.72
N PRO A 22 -25.21 -4.10 13.80
CA PRO A 22 -25.36 -2.65 13.93
C PRO A 22 -24.02 -1.89 14.01
N LEU A 23 -22.97 -2.53 14.54
CA LEU A 23 -21.62 -1.95 14.49
C LEU A 23 -21.14 -1.86 13.04
N PHE A 24 -21.38 -2.90 12.24
CA PHE A 24 -21.02 -2.87 10.82
C PHE A 24 -21.88 -1.92 9.98
N SER A 25 -23.18 -1.77 10.29
CA SER A 25 -24.06 -0.81 9.59
C SER A 25 -23.74 0.64 9.94
N TYR A 26 -23.19 0.92 11.13
CA TYR A 26 -22.70 2.25 11.47
C TYR A 26 -21.56 2.72 10.54
N TYR A 27 -20.80 1.78 9.96
CA TYR A 27 -19.70 2.08 9.05
C TYR A 27 -20.08 2.08 7.56
N GLU A 28 -21.36 2.31 7.23
CA GLU A 28 -21.96 2.22 5.87
C GLU A 28 -21.19 2.92 4.73
N SER A 29 -20.17 3.76 5.01
CA SER A 29 -19.29 4.36 4.00
C SER A 29 -17.82 4.55 4.44
N SER A 30 -17.38 3.97 5.56
CA SER A 30 -16.02 4.23 6.10
C SER A 30 -14.99 3.14 5.81
N THR A 31 -15.37 2.02 5.22
CA THR A 31 -14.42 0.96 4.84
C THR A 31 -13.96 1.12 3.39
N ILE A 32 -13.60 2.35 2.98
CA ILE A 32 -12.77 2.51 1.78
C ILE A 32 -11.38 2.06 2.22
N TYR A 33 -11.09 0.78 2.04
CA TYR A 33 -9.74 0.27 2.25
C TYR A 33 -8.81 1.03 1.31
N GLU A 34 -7.82 1.69 1.89
CA GLU A 34 -6.81 2.41 1.13
C GLU A 34 -6.18 1.43 0.14
N PRO A 35 -6.24 1.72 -1.18
CA PRO A 35 -5.75 0.79 -2.18
C PRO A 35 -4.25 0.55 -1.96
N GLN A 36 -3.85 -0.72 -1.93
CA GLN A 36 -2.44 -1.08 -1.79
C GLN A 36 -1.68 -0.73 -3.07
N ILE A 37 -0.56 -0.02 -2.93
CA ILE A 37 0.35 0.34 -4.02
C ILE A 37 1.58 -0.56 -3.94
N GLU A 38 1.86 -1.29 -5.03
CA GLU A 38 3.05 -2.12 -5.17
C GLU A 38 4.25 -1.30 -5.62
N LEU A 39 5.29 -1.25 -4.78
CA LEU A 39 6.54 -0.57 -5.07
C LEU A 39 7.57 -1.57 -5.59
N VAL A 40 8.03 -1.35 -6.82
CA VAL A 40 9.05 -2.17 -7.48
C VAL A 40 10.31 -1.34 -7.60
N ILE A 41 11.45 -1.87 -7.16
CA ILE A 41 12.74 -1.20 -7.38
C ILE A 41 13.47 -1.94 -8.49
N ASP A 42 13.48 -1.32 -9.67
CA ASP A 42 14.20 -1.80 -10.84
C ASP A 42 15.44 -0.93 -11.04
N SER A 43 16.56 -1.36 -10.45
CA SER A 43 17.80 -0.59 -10.40
C SER A 43 19.01 -1.47 -10.66
N ASP A 44 20.05 -0.92 -11.25
CA ASP A 44 21.35 -1.58 -11.43
C ASP A 44 22.20 -1.61 -10.14
N LEU A 45 21.61 -1.15 -9.03
CA LEU A 45 22.27 -1.07 -7.73
C LEU A 45 22.59 -2.46 -7.16
N PRO A 46 23.69 -2.60 -6.40
CA PRO A 46 23.99 -3.82 -5.67
C PRO A 46 22.86 -4.23 -4.72
N PHE A 47 22.68 -5.54 -4.53
CA PHE A 47 21.60 -6.11 -3.71
C PHE A 47 21.44 -5.42 -2.34
N LEU A 48 22.53 -5.22 -1.60
CA LEU A 48 22.48 -4.60 -0.27
C LEU A 48 22.02 -3.14 -0.31
N VAL A 49 22.40 -2.40 -1.34
CA VAL A 49 21.97 -1.01 -1.54
C VAL A 49 20.48 -0.97 -1.85
N ARG A 50 20.01 -1.88 -2.71
CA ARG A 50 18.59 -2.02 -3.06
C ARG A 50 17.73 -2.40 -1.85
N GLU A 51 18.18 -3.34 -1.03
CA GLU A 51 17.48 -3.73 0.21
C GLU A 51 17.47 -2.60 1.25
N GLY A 52 18.57 -1.84 1.35
CA GLY A 52 18.61 -0.63 2.17
C GLY A 52 17.61 0.42 1.71
N LEU A 53 17.50 0.61 0.40
CA LEU A 53 16.57 1.54 -0.22
C LEU A 53 15.10 1.12 0.01
N LYS A 54 14.78 -0.17 -0.14
CA LYS A 54 13.45 -0.73 0.22
C LYS A 54 13.07 -0.36 1.65
N LYS A 55 13.91 -0.71 2.62
CA LYS A 55 13.63 -0.46 4.05
C LYS A 55 13.46 1.02 4.35
N ARG A 56 14.28 1.87 3.73
CA ARG A 56 14.22 3.32 3.91
C ARG A 56 12.93 3.91 3.35
N LEU A 57 12.52 3.49 2.16
CA LEU A 57 11.26 3.94 1.55
C LEU A 57 10.05 3.43 2.32
N GLN A 58 10.06 2.16 2.73
CA GLN A 58 9.00 1.58 3.54
C GLN A 58 8.85 2.38 4.84
N GLY A 59 9.92 2.53 5.63
CA GLY A 59 9.85 3.28 6.89
C GLY A 59 9.48 4.76 6.73
N GLN A 60 9.80 5.39 5.59
CA GLN A 60 9.45 6.80 5.34
C GLN A 60 7.96 7.00 5.02
N PHE A 61 7.31 6.01 4.42
CA PHE A 61 5.98 6.16 3.83
C PHE A 61 4.90 5.22 4.40
N GLU A 62 5.28 4.27 5.25
CA GLU A 62 4.38 3.26 5.85
C GLU A 62 3.22 3.86 6.67
N GLU A 63 3.40 5.02 7.29
CA GLU A 63 2.33 5.69 8.04
C GLU A 63 1.36 6.49 7.16
N ARG A 64 1.71 6.70 5.88
CA ARG A 64 0.99 7.61 4.97
C ARG A 64 0.37 6.91 3.77
N PHE A 65 0.90 5.75 3.40
CA PHE A 65 0.49 5.00 2.23
C PHE A 65 0.47 3.50 2.54
N ASN A 66 -0.54 2.81 2.02
CA ASN A 66 -0.59 1.35 2.05
C ASN A 66 0.36 0.75 1.00
N LEU A 67 1.62 0.52 1.36
CA LEU A 67 2.68 0.10 0.44
C LEU A 67 3.02 -1.38 0.56
N LYS A 68 3.35 -2.02 -0.57
CA LYS A 68 3.90 -3.38 -0.62
C LYS A 68 5.12 -3.41 -1.52
N MET A 69 6.26 -3.82 -0.97
CA MET A 69 7.49 -3.98 -1.76
C MET A 69 7.43 -5.29 -2.54
N THR A 70 7.53 -5.23 -3.86
CA THR A 70 7.55 -6.39 -4.76
C THR A 70 8.82 -6.41 -5.61
N GLU A 71 9.21 -7.59 -6.09
CA GLU A 71 10.43 -7.75 -6.91
C GLU A 71 10.15 -7.56 -8.41
N SER A 72 8.91 -7.73 -8.82
CA SER A 72 8.48 -7.67 -10.21
C SER A 72 7.20 -6.88 -10.35
N VAL A 73 7.02 -6.22 -11.50
CA VAL A 73 5.78 -5.52 -11.85
C VAL A 73 4.64 -6.54 -11.96
N PRO A 74 3.49 -6.32 -11.29
CA PRO A 74 2.33 -7.21 -11.42
C PRO A 74 1.75 -7.13 -12.84
N GLU A 75 1.47 -8.29 -13.46
CA GLU A 75 0.98 -8.35 -14.85
C GLU A 75 -0.47 -7.85 -15.04
N ASN A 76 -1.28 -7.87 -13.98
CA ASN A 76 -2.73 -7.68 -14.06
C ASN A 76 -3.27 -6.55 -13.16
N GLN A 77 -2.38 -5.70 -12.62
CA GLN A 77 -2.79 -4.61 -11.73
C GLN A 77 -2.10 -3.32 -12.15
N ASP A 78 -2.87 -2.24 -12.29
CA ASP A 78 -2.31 -0.90 -12.51
C ASP A 78 -1.80 -0.26 -11.22
N ASN A 79 -1.86 -0.95 -10.09
CA ASN A 79 -1.56 -0.43 -8.75
C ASN A 79 -0.05 -0.48 -8.40
N TYR A 80 0.85 -0.21 -9.36
CA TYR A 80 2.29 -0.25 -9.11
C TYR A 80 2.98 1.10 -9.37
N LEU A 81 4.13 1.28 -8.71
CA LEU A 81 5.09 2.35 -8.95
C LEU A 81 6.49 1.74 -9.02
N VAL A 82 7.17 1.95 -10.15
CA VAL A 82 8.54 1.51 -10.38
C VAL A 82 9.49 2.65 -9.99
N ILE A 83 10.42 2.35 -9.10
CA ILE A 83 11.51 3.23 -8.71
C ILE A 83 12.77 2.73 -9.40
N THR A 84 13.39 3.57 -10.22
CA THR A 84 14.58 3.21 -11.00
C THR A 84 15.62 4.29 -10.95
N ASN A 85 16.88 3.92 -11.12
CA ASN A 85 17.98 4.85 -11.33
C ASN A 85 18.48 4.88 -12.79
N MET A 86 17.75 4.20 -13.69
CA MET A 86 18.07 4.13 -15.10
C MET A 86 17.21 5.14 -15.88
N PRO A 87 17.78 6.27 -16.33
CA PRO A 87 17.03 7.32 -17.03
C PRO A 87 16.55 6.90 -18.43
N SER A 88 17.01 5.75 -18.94
CA SER A 88 16.55 5.19 -20.21
C SER A 88 15.12 4.63 -20.15
N LEU A 89 14.57 4.42 -18.96
CA LEU A 89 13.13 4.19 -18.79
C LEU A 89 12.42 5.56 -18.84
N ASN A 90 11.56 5.76 -19.83
CA ASN A 90 10.82 7.01 -20.04
C ASN A 90 10.20 7.51 -18.72
N GLU A 91 10.63 8.67 -18.23
CA GLU A 91 10.00 9.40 -17.11
C GLU A 91 8.51 9.72 -17.38
N GLU A 92 8.11 9.72 -18.65
CA GLU A 92 6.74 9.91 -19.11
C GLU A 92 5.83 8.71 -18.84
N ALA A 93 6.39 7.55 -18.50
CA ALA A 93 5.59 6.41 -18.06
C ALA A 93 4.94 6.76 -16.70
N LYS A 94 3.60 6.78 -16.66
CA LYS A 94 2.81 7.22 -15.51
C LYS A 94 3.22 6.55 -14.18
N ASN A 95 3.72 5.31 -14.25
CA ASN A 95 4.05 4.48 -13.10
C ASN A 95 5.57 4.36 -12.87
N VAL A 96 6.41 5.22 -13.46
CA VAL A 96 7.87 5.21 -13.26
C VAL A 96 8.31 6.48 -12.54
N CYS A 97 9.18 6.30 -11.54
CA CYS A 97 9.85 7.34 -10.80
C CYS A 97 11.36 7.13 -10.92
N VAL A 98 12.01 8.00 -11.68
CA VAL A 98 13.47 7.99 -11.81
C VAL A 98 14.06 8.74 -10.62
N ILE A 99 15.01 8.11 -9.94
CA ILE A 99 15.71 8.63 -8.76
C ILE A 99 17.21 8.48 -8.91
N GLU A 100 17.97 9.38 -8.30
CA GLU A 100 19.42 9.23 -8.18
C GLU A 100 19.78 8.57 -6.85
N SER A 101 20.70 7.61 -6.87
CA SER A 101 21.29 7.06 -5.65
C SER A 101 22.59 7.79 -5.32
N PRO A 102 22.81 8.27 -4.08
CA PRO A 102 21.95 8.12 -2.91
C PRO A 102 20.76 9.12 -2.88
N LEU A 103 19.62 8.65 -2.37
CA LEU A 103 18.39 9.44 -2.23
C LEU A 103 18.62 10.76 -1.47
N ARG A 104 18.33 11.88 -2.14
CA ARG A 104 18.29 13.23 -1.60
C ARG A 104 16.88 13.57 -1.11
N HIS A 105 16.75 14.66 -0.35
CA HIS A 105 15.45 15.09 0.16
C HIS A 105 14.42 15.36 -0.96
N GLY A 106 14.87 15.92 -2.09
CA GLY A 106 14.03 16.17 -3.26
C GLY A 106 13.45 14.89 -3.87
N ASP A 107 14.19 13.77 -3.84
CA ASP A 107 13.73 12.49 -4.36
C ASP A 107 12.56 11.94 -3.53
N PHE A 108 12.60 12.13 -2.19
CA PHE A 108 11.47 11.74 -1.34
C PHE A 108 10.21 12.55 -1.65
N GLN A 109 10.34 13.85 -1.91
CA GLN A 109 9.21 14.69 -2.29
C GLN A 109 8.64 14.29 -3.66
N LEU A 110 9.50 13.91 -4.59
CA LEU A 110 9.10 13.42 -5.91
C LEU A 110 8.33 12.09 -5.80
N ILE A 111 8.88 11.13 -5.05
CA ILE A 111 8.24 9.84 -4.79
C ILE A 111 6.88 10.04 -4.10
N GLU A 112 6.82 10.91 -3.09
CA GLU A 112 5.58 11.23 -2.38
C GLU A 112 4.52 11.79 -3.33
N LYS A 113 4.90 12.74 -4.18
CA LYS A 113 3.99 13.31 -5.18
C LYS A 113 3.46 12.25 -6.13
N LYS A 114 4.33 11.36 -6.63
CA LYS A 114 3.94 10.25 -7.52
C LYS A 114 3.04 9.25 -6.82
N LEU A 115 3.30 8.91 -5.55
CA LEU A 115 2.44 8.05 -4.75
C LEU A 115 1.05 8.66 -4.53
N ALA A 116 0.98 9.96 -4.23
CA ALA A 116 -0.29 10.67 -4.08
C ALA A 116 -1.09 10.72 -5.41
N GLU A 117 -0.43 11.07 -6.53
CA GLU A 117 -1.04 11.03 -7.85
C GLU A 117 -1.58 9.63 -8.19
N LYS A 118 -0.83 8.59 -7.81
CA LYS A 118 -1.23 7.21 -8.06
C LYS A 118 -2.43 6.79 -7.21
N LEU A 119 -2.41 7.13 -5.92
CA LEU A 119 -3.52 6.89 -5.00
C LEU A 119 -4.82 7.55 -5.50
N GLU A 120 -4.75 8.79 -5.97
CA GLU A 120 -5.91 9.48 -6.57
C GLU A 120 -6.45 8.77 -7.81
N GLN A 121 -5.58 8.24 -8.68
CA GLN A 121 -6.01 7.45 -9.84
C GLN A 121 -6.77 6.19 -9.40
N LEU A 122 -6.25 5.47 -8.41
CA LEU A 122 -6.89 4.26 -7.88
C LEU A 122 -8.24 4.53 -7.22
N TYR A 123 -8.45 5.73 -6.67
CA TYR A 123 -9.77 6.13 -6.18
C TYR A 123 -10.76 6.48 -7.28
N ARG A 124 -10.30 6.91 -8.45
CA ARG A 124 -11.17 7.25 -9.59
C ARG A 124 -11.57 6.03 -10.43
N GLU A 125 -10.76 4.98 -10.38
CA GLU A 125 -10.98 3.73 -11.13
C GLU A 125 -11.88 2.72 -10.38
N LYS A 126 -12.20 2.98 -9.10
CA LYS A 126 -13.20 2.24 -8.30
C LYS A 126 -14.61 2.78 -8.54
#